data_AF-A0A7C5EMF0-F1
#
_entry.id   AF-A0A7C5EMF0-F1
#
_cell.length_a   1.000
_cell.length_b   1.000
_cell.length_c   1.000
_cell.angle_alpha   90.00
_cell.angle_beta   90.00
_cell.angle_gamma   90.00
#
_symmetry.space_group_name_H-M   'P 1'
#
loop_
_entity.id
_entity.type
_entity.pdbx_description
1 polymer ?
#
loop_
_entity_poly.entity_id
_entity_poly.type
_entity_poly.pdbx_seq_one_letter_code
_entity_poly.pdbx_strand_id
1 'polypeptide(L)'
;MTFRMTLSVLAFCVANALPAQLTLETILLEKGGTVRGEVLSIGTDRLVLGRRIGRGSVKETIPFSRIAPNSLYALLVSAWSPLDRVEHRRIADIAFDRGLFAVARRHYLATAGPGGRLDGEVEEKLAQCVQRDLEKLLRESRRAMDAERFNQARSRALLVLRRYPKEPGAKAVPALLDEITKAYEKARRRAATARRVKRERAAWRRGEALLADVRRWLDKALLAESKGLQATARPRSATTYLNGAIRSLRRGEKKAISLHQSSRLPKEMKPDLARLEEQIIDLQVRVRLHLASLYTVRGSYGTALAYVNGALAYDPANEQALAARARIEEAAAVSSARWGGRFFR
;
A
#
# COMPACT_ATOMS: atom_id res chain seq x y z
N MET A 1 -30.32 -74.81 -76.76
CA MET A 1 -30.44 -74.58 -75.31
C MET A 1 -29.10 -74.12 -74.77
N THR A 2 -28.91 -72.82 -74.64
CA THR A 2 -27.64 -72.18 -74.30
C THR A 2 -27.84 -71.36 -73.02
N PHE A 3 -27.23 -71.82 -71.92
CA PHE A 3 -27.22 -71.14 -70.63
C PHE A 3 -26.30 -69.91 -70.71
N ARG A 4 -26.84 -68.72 -70.48
CA ARG A 4 -26.07 -67.50 -70.22
C ARG A 4 -26.17 -67.15 -68.73
N MET A 5 -25.05 -67.29 -68.03
CA MET A 5 -24.82 -66.72 -66.69
C MET A 5 -24.75 -65.19 -66.80
N THR A 6 -25.62 -64.48 -66.09
CA THR A 6 -25.46 -63.05 -65.80
C THR A 6 -25.06 -62.86 -64.34
N LEU A 7 -23.83 -62.43 -64.15
CA LEU A 7 -23.20 -62.04 -62.89
C LEU A 7 -23.70 -60.63 -62.53
N SER A 8 -24.49 -60.47 -61.47
CA SER A 8 -24.89 -59.15 -60.95
C SER A 8 -23.92 -58.71 -59.86
N VAL A 9 -23.10 -57.71 -60.18
CA VAL A 9 -22.20 -57.01 -59.25
C VAL A 9 -23.04 -56.03 -58.41
N LEU A 10 -23.08 -56.25 -57.09
CA LEU A 10 -23.70 -55.37 -56.12
C LEU A 10 -22.71 -54.23 -55.80
N ALA A 11 -22.95 -53.03 -56.35
CA ALA A 11 -22.18 -51.83 -56.03
C ALA A 11 -22.65 -51.25 -54.69
N PHE A 12 -21.85 -51.44 -53.65
CA PHE A 12 -22.04 -50.87 -52.32
C PHE A 12 -21.57 -49.40 -52.33
N CYS A 13 -22.49 -48.45 -52.46
CA CYS A 13 -22.18 -47.03 -52.27
C CYS A 13 -21.99 -46.73 -50.78
N VAL A 14 -20.76 -46.89 -50.28
CA VAL A 14 -20.34 -46.31 -48.99
C VAL A 14 -20.18 -44.80 -49.19
N ALA A 15 -21.18 -44.03 -48.80
CA ALA A 15 -21.04 -42.59 -48.60
C ALA A 15 -20.07 -42.37 -47.43
N ASN A 16 -18.80 -42.10 -47.73
CA ASN A 16 -17.83 -41.61 -46.77
C ASN A 16 -18.26 -40.21 -46.29
N ALA A 17 -19.05 -40.16 -45.23
CA ALA A 17 -19.13 -38.97 -44.39
C ALA A 17 -17.74 -38.78 -43.75
N LEU A 18 -16.95 -37.85 -44.29
CA LEU A 18 -15.72 -37.39 -43.65
C LEU A 18 -16.05 -37.05 -42.18
N PRO A 19 -15.31 -37.58 -41.18
CA PRO A 19 -15.51 -37.16 -39.81
C PRO A 19 -15.22 -35.66 -39.74
N ALA A 20 -16.23 -34.88 -39.40
CA ALA A 20 -16.06 -33.46 -39.09
C ALA A 20 -14.85 -33.31 -38.17
N GLN A 21 -13.96 -32.37 -38.45
CA GLN A 21 -12.81 -32.10 -37.59
C GLN A 21 -13.33 -31.74 -36.20
N LEU A 22 -13.21 -32.69 -35.28
CA LEU A 22 -13.70 -32.59 -33.92
C LEU A 22 -12.77 -31.65 -33.16
N THR A 23 -13.23 -30.41 -32.95
CA THR A 23 -12.46 -29.39 -32.25
C THR A 23 -12.40 -29.71 -30.75
N LEU A 24 -11.19 -29.78 -30.21
CA LEU A 24 -10.97 -29.89 -28.76
C LEU A 24 -11.30 -28.54 -28.12
N GLU A 25 -12.40 -28.49 -27.37
CA GLU A 25 -12.86 -27.26 -26.73
C GLU A 25 -12.51 -27.25 -25.25
N THR A 26 -12.15 -26.07 -24.75
CA THR A 26 -11.90 -25.83 -23.32
C THR A 26 -13.10 -25.11 -22.74
N ILE A 27 -13.81 -25.78 -21.83
CA ILE A 27 -15.08 -25.33 -21.27
C ILE A 27 -14.87 -24.88 -19.85
N LEU A 28 -15.24 -23.63 -19.57
CA LEU A 28 -15.18 -23.08 -18.22
C LEU A 28 -16.46 -23.46 -17.45
N LEU A 29 -16.30 -23.98 -16.24
CA LEU A 29 -17.43 -24.32 -15.36
C LEU A 29 -17.84 -23.15 -14.46
N GLU A 30 -19.11 -23.13 -14.03
CA GLU A 30 -19.68 -22.03 -13.23
C GLU A 30 -19.04 -21.92 -11.84
N LYS A 31 -18.64 -23.05 -11.23
CA LYS A 31 -17.95 -23.08 -9.93
C LYS A 31 -16.43 -22.85 -10.04
N GLY A 32 -15.93 -22.47 -11.22
CA GLY A 32 -14.51 -22.43 -11.53
C GLY A 32 -13.97 -23.78 -12.01
N GLY A 33 -12.78 -23.76 -12.60
CA GLY A 33 -12.17 -24.92 -13.26
C GLY A 33 -12.56 -25.05 -14.74
N THR A 34 -11.78 -25.85 -15.47
CA THR A 34 -11.97 -26.09 -16.89
C THR A 34 -12.09 -27.58 -17.20
N VAL A 35 -12.96 -27.93 -18.13
CA VAL A 35 -13.06 -29.27 -18.70
C VAL A 35 -12.65 -29.18 -20.16
N ARG A 36 -11.72 -30.03 -20.57
CA ARG A 36 -11.30 -30.14 -21.96
C ARG A 36 -11.84 -31.44 -22.53
N GLY A 37 -12.49 -31.36 -23.68
CA GLY A 37 -13.08 -32.51 -24.33
C GLY A 37 -13.58 -32.19 -25.72
N GLU A 38 -14.03 -33.23 -26.37
CA GLU A 38 -14.65 -33.18 -27.69
C GLU A 38 -16.16 -33.06 -27.52
N VAL A 39 -16.78 -32.05 -28.13
CA VAL A 39 -18.23 -31.90 -28.07
C VAL A 39 -18.87 -32.93 -29.00
N LEU A 40 -19.53 -33.94 -28.42
CA LEU A 40 -20.19 -35.01 -29.18
C LEU A 40 -21.61 -34.64 -29.57
N SER A 41 -22.34 -33.95 -28.69
CA SER A 41 -23.70 -33.45 -29.00
C SER A 41 -24.11 -32.34 -28.05
N ILE A 42 -24.89 -31.37 -28.54
CA ILE A 42 -25.50 -30.31 -27.73
C ILE A 42 -27.03 -30.49 -27.72
N GLY A 43 -27.58 -30.78 -26.55
CA GLY A 43 -29.02 -30.93 -26.33
C GLY A 43 -29.73 -29.60 -26.06
N THR A 44 -30.92 -29.68 -25.46
CA THR A 44 -31.70 -28.50 -25.02
C THR A 44 -31.23 -27.95 -23.68
N ASP A 45 -30.74 -28.81 -22.77
CA ASP A 45 -30.36 -28.47 -21.39
C ASP A 45 -28.99 -29.02 -20.95
N ARG A 46 -28.32 -29.79 -21.83
CA ARG A 46 -27.09 -30.53 -21.53
C ARG A 46 -26.16 -30.64 -22.72
N LEU A 47 -24.88 -30.78 -22.39
CA LEU A 47 -23.77 -31.01 -23.30
C LEU A 47 -23.22 -32.43 -23.09
N VAL A 48 -22.96 -33.16 -24.17
CA VAL A 48 -22.26 -34.46 -24.09
C VAL A 48 -20.84 -34.27 -24.61
N LEU A 49 -19.87 -34.54 -23.74
CA LEU A 49 -18.43 -34.42 -24.02
C LEU A 49 -17.79 -35.80 -24.08
N GLY A 50 -17.00 -36.03 -25.12
CA GLY A 50 -16.04 -37.12 -25.20
C GLY A 50 -14.72 -36.69 -24.58
N ARG A 51 -14.27 -37.38 -23.55
CA ARG A 51 -12.97 -37.14 -22.92
C ARG A 51 -12.09 -38.37 -23.10
N ARG A 52 -10.85 -38.17 -23.56
CA ARG A 52 -9.84 -39.23 -23.55
C ARG A 52 -9.22 -39.31 -22.15
N ILE A 53 -9.33 -40.45 -21.51
CA ILE A 53 -8.72 -40.73 -20.21
C ILE A 53 -7.87 -42.00 -20.38
N GLY A 54 -6.55 -41.84 -20.43
CA GLY A 54 -5.63 -42.94 -20.74
C GLY A 54 -5.83 -43.48 -22.16
N ARG A 55 -6.05 -44.79 -22.29
CA ARG A 55 -6.32 -45.47 -23.58
C ARG A 55 -7.82 -45.53 -23.94
N GLY A 56 -8.71 -45.05 -23.08
CA GLY A 56 -10.16 -45.09 -23.28
C GLY A 56 -10.79 -43.73 -23.55
N SER A 57 -12.00 -43.72 -24.11
CA SER A 57 -12.86 -42.54 -24.19
C SER A 57 -14.03 -42.68 -23.21
N VAL A 58 -14.32 -41.62 -22.45
CA VAL A 58 -15.46 -41.53 -21.55
C VAL A 58 -16.40 -40.46 -22.07
N LYS A 59 -17.69 -40.78 -22.14
CA LYS A 59 -18.75 -39.80 -22.41
C LYS A 59 -19.22 -39.20 -21.10
N GLU A 60 -19.09 -37.89 -20.97
CA GLU A 60 -19.53 -37.13 -19.80
C GLU A 60 -20.68 -36.21 -20.22
N THR A 61 -21.80 -36.27 -19.49
CA THR A 61 -22.94 -35.36 -19.72
C THR A 61 -22.90 -34.23 -18.70
N ILE A 62 -22.76 -32.99 -19.18
CA ILE A 62 -22.69 -31.80 -18.34
C ILE A 62 -23.95 -30.95 -18.56
N PRO A 63 -24.76 -30.69 -17.52
CA PRO A 63 -25.91 -29.78 -17.64
C PRO A 63 -25.43 -28.34 -17.86
N PHE A 64 -26.19 -27.56 -18.64
CA PHE A 64 -25.87 -26.16 -18.94
C PHE A 64 -25.74 -25.29 -17.68
N SER A 65 -26.46 -25.64 -16.61
CA SER A 65 -26.37 -25.00 -15.29
C SER A 65 -25.02 -25.17 -14.59
N ARG A 66 -24.13 -26.04 -15.08
CA ARG A 66 -22.76 -26.19 -14.57
C ARG A 66 -21.71 -25.48 -15.43
N ILE A 67 -22.09 -25.00 -16.60
CA ILE A 67 -21.19 -24.35 -17.55
C ILE A 67 -21.27 -22.84 -17.35
N ALA A 68 -20.13 -22.17 -17.28
CA ALA A 68 -20.08 -20.72 -17.18
C ALA A 68 -20.83 -20.08 -18.37
N PRO A 69 -21.73 -19.11 -18.15
CA PRO A 69 -22.62 -18.59 -19.20
C PRO A 69 -21.91 -18.20 -20.51
N ASN A 70 -20.78 -17.48 -20.43
CA ASN A 70 -20.03 -17.06 -21.62
C ASN A 70 -19.41 -18.25 -22.37
N SER A 71 -18.97 -19.28 -21.64
CA SER A 71 -18.43 -20.50 -22.23
C SER A 71 -19.55 -21.25 -22.94
N LEU A 72 -20.71 -21.41 -22.30
CA LEU A 72 -21.88 -22.04 -22.91
C LEU A 72 -22.27 -21.32 -24.20
N TYR A 73 -22.39 -19.99 -24.17
CA TYR A 73 -22.72 -19.21 -25.37
C TYR A 73 -21.75 -19.45 -26.53
N ALA A 74 -20.43 -19.47 -26.27
CA ALA A 74 -19.43 -19.75 -27.30
C ALA A 74 -19.62 -21.14 -27.94
N LEU A 75 -19.92 -22.15 -27.12
CA LEU A 75 -20.23 -23.51 -27.60
C LEU A 75 -21.47 -23.54 -28.50
N LEU A 76 -22.55 -22.87 -28.07
CA LEU A 76 -23.80 -22.84 -28.83
C LEU A 76 -23.63 -22.17 -30.19
N VAL A 77 -22.92 -21.04 -30.25
CA VAL A 77 -22.67 -20.33 -31.52
C VAL A 77 -21.83 -21.17 -32.47
N SER A 78 -20.79 -21.84 -31.97
CA SER A 78 -19.94 -22.72 -32.79
C SER A 78 -20.73 -23.91 -33.33
N ALA A 79 -21.48 -24.58 -32.46
CA ALA A 79 -22.16 -25.84 -32.80
C ALA A 79 -23.39 -25.66 -33.68
N TRP A 80 -24.16 -24.58 -33.48
CA TRP A 80 -25.40 -24.37 -34.23
C TRP A 80 -25.22 -23.42 -35.41
N SER A 81 -24.14 -22.63 -35.48
CA SER A 81 -23.85 -21.73 -36.61
C SER A 81 -25.11 -21.05 -37.14
N PRO A 82 -25.80 -20.20 -36.33
CA PRO A 82 -27.20 -19.85 -36.56
C PRO A 82 -27.40 -19.23 -37.95
N LEU A 83 -27.96 -20.02 -38.88
CA LEU A 83 -28.24 -19.60 -40.25
C LEU A 83 -29.72 -19.19 -40.40
N ASP A 84 -30.58 -19.71 -39.54
CA ASP A 84 -32.01 -19.44 -39.56
C ASP A 84 -32.52 -18.74 -38.28
N ARG A 85 -33.77 -18.28 -38.36
CA ARG A 85 -34.42 -17.56 -37.25
C ARG A 85 -34.67 -18.46 -36.04
N VAL A 86 -34.87 -19.75 -36.24
CA VAL A 86 -35.20 -20.70 -35.17
C VAL A 86 -33.98 -20.91 -34.29
N GLU A 87 -32.80 -21.06 -34.88
CA GLU A 87 -31.53 -21.18 -34.19
C GLU A 87 -31.15 -19.88 -33.47
N HIS A 88 -31.34 -18.73 -34.10
CA HIS A 88 -31.18 -17.44 -33.44
C HIS A 88 -32.08 -17.31 -32.21
N ARG A 89 -33.36 -17.67 -32.31
CA ARG A 89 -34.30 -17.64 -31.18
C ARG A 89 -33.86 -18.58 -30.06
N ARG A 90 -33.47 -19.81 -30.40
CA ARG A 90 -33.01 -20.80 -29.42
C ARG A 90 -31.77 -20.34 -28.65
N ILE A 91 -30.80 -19.74 -29.34
CA ILE A 91 -29.61 -19.15 -28.68
C ILE A 91 -30.04 -17.98 -27.79
N ALA A 92 -30.99 -17.15 -28.24
CA ALA A 92 -31.48 -16.01 -27.47
C ALA A 92 -32.16 -16.44 -26.17
N ASP A 93 -33.03 -17.44 -26.21
CA ASP A 93 -33.72 -18.01 -25.04
C ASP A 93 -32.71 -18.52 -24.01
N ILE A 94 -31.74 -19.33 -24.44
CA ILE A 94 -30.71 -19.86 -23.53
C ILE A 94 -29.83 -18.73 -22.97
N ALA A 95 -29.44 -17.76 -23.80
CA ALA A 95 -28.66 -16.61 -23.32
C ALA A 95 -29.45 -15.77 -22.31
N PHE A 96 -30.77 -15.61 -22.51
CA PHE A 96 -31.65 -14.90 -21.60
C PHE A 96 -31.72 -15.59 -20.23
N ASP A 97 -31.97 -16.90 -20.23
CA ASP A 97 -32.08 -17.71 -19.01
C ASP A 97 -30.77 -17.75 -18.21
N ARG A 98 -29.62 -17.63 -18.91
CA ARG A 98 -28.29 -17.58 -18.30
C ARG A 98 -27.83 -16.17 -17.94
N GLY A 99 -28.69 -15.16 -18.05
CA GLY A 99 -28.41 -13.78 -17.63
C GLY A 99 -27.42 -13.03 -18.53
N LEU A 100 -27.29 -13.47 -19.79
CA LEU A 100 -26.51 -12.84 -20.85
C LEU A 100 -27.41 -11.92 -21.71
N PHE A 101 -28.12 -11.01 -21.06
CA PHE A 101 -29.18 -10.21 -21.68
C PHE A 101 -28.73 -9.41 -22.92
N ALA A 102 -27.52 -8.85 -22.93
CA ALA A 102 -26.99 -8.15 -24.10
C ALA A 102 -26.77 -9.08 -25.31
N VAL A 103 -26.40 -10.33 -25.05
CA VAL A 103 -26.22 -11.37 -26.07
C VAL A 103 -27.59 -11.87 -26.55
N ALA A 104 -28.49 -12.19 -25.61
CA ALA A 104 -29.86 -12.59 -25.91
C ALA A 104 -30.56 -11.57 -26.81
N ARG A 105 -30.45 -10.27 -26.48
CA ARG A 105 -30.98 -9.16 -27.29
C ARG A 105 -30.45 -9.18 -28.72
N ARG A 106 -29.16 -9.39 -28.92
CA ARG A 106 -28.57 -9.46 -30.29
C ARG A 106 -29.21 -10.59 -31.10
N HIS A 107 -29.43 -11.75 -30.48
CA HIS A 107 -30.01 -12.90 -31.17
C HIS A 107 -31.51 -12.75 -31.43
N TYR A 108 -32.29 -12.20 -30.49
CA TYR A 108 -33.70 -11.88 -30.73
C TYR A 108 -33.89 -10.86 -31.87
N LEU A 109 -33.02 -9.84 -31.98
CA LEU A 109 -33.08 -8.91 -33.11
C LEU A 109 -32.81 -9.59 -34.47
N ALA A 110 -32.01 -10.66 -34.48
CA ALA A 110 -31.71 -11.42 -35.69
C ALA A 110 -32.86 -12.35 -36.12
N THR A 111 -33.90 -12.54 -35.29
CA THR A 111 -35.08 -13.35 -35.66
C THR A 111 -36.11 -12.56 -36.48
N ALA A 112 -35.86 -11.29 -36.81
CA ALA A 112 -36.82 -10.44 -37.49
C ALA A 112 -37.23 -10.95 -38.89
N GLY A 113 -38.53 -10.83 -39.18
CA GLY A 113 -39.22 -11.13 -40.43
C GLY A 113 -38.69 -10.39 -41.67
N PRO A 114 -39.08 -10.78 -42.91
CA PRO A 114 -38.95 -9.89 -44.05
C PRO A 114 -39.71 -8.59 -43.75
N GLY A 115 -39.05 -7.43 -43.90
CA GLY A 115 -39.59 -6.15 -43.45
C GLY A 115 -39.32 -5.81 -41.97
N GLY A 116 -38.52 -6.61 -41.25
CA GLY A 116 -38.05 -6.30 -39.90
C GLY A 116 -39.08 -6.50 -38.78
N ARG A 117 -40.25 -7.07 -39.09
CA ARG A 117 -41.31 -7.30 -38.11
C ARG A 117 -40.95 -8.46 -37.18
N LEU A 118 -41.11 -8.25 -35.88
CA LEU A 118 -40.88 -9.25 -34.84
C LEU A 118 -42.22 -9.86 -34.39
N ASP A 119 -42.17 -11.09 -33.90
CA ASP A 119 -43.31 -11.72 -33.22
C ASP A 119 -43.51 -11.04 -31.85
N GLY A 120 -44.76 -10.89 -31.40
CA GLY A 120 -45.06 -10.19 -30.14
C GLY A 120 -44.35 -10.78 -28.91
N GLU A 121 -44.16 -12.11 -28.87
CA GLU A 121 -43.39 -12.77 -27.80
C GLU A 121 -41.91 -12.36 -27.81
N VAL A 122 -41.32 -12.20 -28.99
CA VAL A 122 -39.92 -11.77 -29.14
C VAL A 122 -39.75 -10.31 -28.74
N GLU A 123 -40.73 -9.46 -29.08
CA GLU A 123 -40.75 -8.06 -28.64
C GLU A 123 -40.80 -7.94 -27.11
N GLU A 124 -41.63 -8.76 -26.45
CA GLU A 124 -41.70 -8.81 -24.98
C GLU A 124 -40.36 -9.27 -24.38
N LYS A 125 -39.77 -10.36 -24.89
CA LYS A 125 -38.46 -10.85 -24.41
C LYS A 125 -37.34 -9.84 -24.65
N LEU A 126 -37.39 -9.07 -25.74
CA LEU A 126 -36.45 -7.97 -26.00
C LEU A 126 -36.57 -6.86 -24.95
N ALA A 127 -37.80 -6.44 -24.62
CA ALA A 127 -38.03 -5.45 -23.57
C ALA A 127 -37.51 -5.95 -22.21
N GLN A 128 -37.75 -7.23 -21.87
CA GLN A 128 -37.21 -7.85 -20.66
C GLN A 128 -35.67 -7.91 -20.66
N CYS A 129 -35.03 -8.20 -21.81
CA CYS A 129 -33.57 -8.17 -21.93
C CYS A 129 -33.02 -6.78 -21.58
N VAL A 130 -33.62 -5.74 -22.16
CA VAL A 130 -33.20 -4.35 -21.95
C VAL A 130 -33.31 -3.97 -20.48
N GLN A 131 -34.46 -4.24 -19.86
CA GLN A 131 -34.69 -3.95 -18.44
C GLN A 131 -33.69 -4.69 -17.54
N ARG A 132 -33.51 -6.01 -17.73
CA ARG A 132 -32.63 -6.82 -16.89
C ARG A 132 -31.14 -6.50 -17.08
N ASP A 133 -30.68 -6.18 -18.29
CA ASP A 133 -29.29 -5.74 -18.52
C ASP A 133 -29.03 -4.38 -17.86
N LEU A 134 -29.99 -3.44 -17.97
CA LEU A 134 -29.91 -2.14 -17.33
C LEU A 134 -29.81 -2.28 -15.80
N GLU A 135 -30.70 -3.05 -15.19
CA GLU A 135 -30.69 -3.31 -13.74
C GLU A 135 -29.38 -3.97 -13.29
N LYS A 136 -28.88 -4.94 -14.08
CA LYS A 136 -27.61 -5.61 -13.82
C LYS A 136 -26.45 -4.61 -13.84
N LEU A 137 -26.34 -3.77 -14.87
CA LEU A 137 -25.27 -2.78 -14.99
C LEU A 137 -25.32 -1.73 -13.88
N LEU A 138 -26.51 -1.25 -13.52
CA LEU A 138 -26.68 -0.32 -12.40
C LEU A 138 -26.28 -0.97 -11.06
N ARG A 139 -26.66 -2.23 -10.84
CA ARG A 139 -26.28 -3.00 -9.65
C ARG A 139 -24.77 -3.24 -9.58
N GLU A 140 -24.14 -3.61 -10.69
CA GLU A 140 -22.69 -3.76 -10.80
C GLU A 140 -21.97 -2.44 -10.55
N SER A 141 -22.50 -1.33 -11.04
CA SER A 141 -21.97 0.01 -10.78
C SER A 141 -21.99 0.35 -9.29
N ARG A 142 -23.15 0.16 -8.63
CA ARG A 142 -23.29 0.40 -7.18
C ARG A 142 -22.34 -0.48 -6.35
N ARG A 143 -22.28 -1.79 -6.65
CA ARG A 143 -21.33 -2.71 -5.99
C ARG A 143 -19.88 -2.29 -6.17
N ALA A 144 -19.51 -1.82 -7.35
CA ALA A 144 -18.16 -1.32 -7.60
C ALA A 144 -17.88 -0.01 -6.83
N MET A 145 -18.88 0.85 -6.66
CA MET A 145 -18.77 2.05 -5.83
C MET A 145 -18.59 1.70 -4.35
N ASP A 146 -19.37 0.76 -3.81
CA ASP A 146 -19.28 0.30 -2.43
C ASP A 146 -17.90 -0.34 -2.13
N ALA A 147 -17.32 -1.02 -3.13
CA ALA A 147 -15.98 -1.59 -3.06
C ALA A 147 -14.85 -0.56 -3.34
N GLU A 148 -15.15 0.74 -3.40
CA GLU A 148 -14.23 1.84 -3.74
C GLU A 148 -13.52 1.68 -5.11
N ARG A 149 -14.09 0.88 -6.02
CA ARG A 149 -13.61 0.68 -7.40
C ARG A 149 -14.26 1.69 -8.34
N PHE A 150 -14.05 2.97 -8.07
CA PHE A 150 -14.77 4.09 -8.73
C PHE A 150 -14.66 4.09 -10.27
N ASN A 151 -13.53 3.69 -10.84
CA ASN A 151 -13.38 3.57 -12.30
C ASN A 151 -14.27 2.48 -12.89
N GLN A 152 -14.40 1.34 -12.20
CA GLN A 152 -15.30 0.27 -12.63
C GLN A 152 -16.76 0.71 -12.50
N ALA A 153 -17.13 1.34 -11.38
CA ALA A 153 -18.47 1.89 -11.19
C ALA A 153 -18.85 2.85 -12.32
N ARG A 154 -18.00 3.84 -12.60
CA ARG A 154 -18.19 4.81 -13.68
C ARG A 154 -18.33 4.15 -15.05
N SER A 155 -17.46 3.18 -15.36
CA SER A 155 -17.51 2.46 -16.63
C SER A 155 -18.85 1.72 -16.82
N ARG A 156 -19.37 1.06 -15.78
CA ARG A 156 -20.65 0.34 -15.82
C ARG A 156 -21.83 1.30 -15.98
N ALA A 157 -21.83 2.42 -15.26
CA ALA A 157 -22.84 3.47 -15.39
C ALA A 157 -22.86 4.06 -16.82
N LEU A 158 -21.70 4.43 -17.37
CA LEU A 158 -21.60 4.96 -18.74
C LEU A 158 -22.04 3.95 -19.81
N LEU A 159 -21.85 2.65 -19.56
CA LEU A 159 -22.32 1.60 -20.46
C LEU A 159 -23.85 1.59 -20.60
N VAL A 160 -24.60 1.95 -19.53
CA VAL A 160 -26.06 2.11 -19.58
C VAL A 160 -26.44 3.24 -20.53
N LEU A 161 -25.83 4.42 -20.40
CA LEU A 161 -26.11 5.56 -21.29
C LEU A 161 -25.77 5.25 -22.75
N ARG A 162 -24.69 4.49 -22.99
CA ARG A 162 -24.29 4.08 -24.35
C ARG A 162 -25.25 3.06 -24.97
N ARG A 163 -25.74 2.09 -24.19
CA ARG A 163 -26.57 0.99 -24.72
C ARG A 163 -28.06 1.31 -24.74
N TYR A 164 -28.52 2.09 -23.77
CA TYR A 164 -29.94 2.26 -23.45
C TYR A 164 -30.29 3.75 -23.22
N PRO A 165 -29.92 4.69 -24.11
CA PRO A 165 -30.06 6.12 -23.85
C PRO A 165 -31.52 6.59 -23.68
N LYS A 166 -32.48 5.85 -24.25
CA LYS A 166 -33.91 6.22 -24.24
C LYS A 166 -34.71 5.54 -23.13
N GLU A 167 -34.11 4.58 -22.41
CA GLU A 167 -34.82 3.81 -21.40
C GLU A 167 -35.09 4.66 -20.14
N PRO A 168 -36.26 4.53 -19.49
CA PRO A 168 -36.57 5.26 -18.27
C PRO A 168 -35.51 5.10 -17.17
N GLY A 169 -34.93 3.90 -17.04
CA GLY A 169 -33.87 3.61 -16.07
C GLY A 169 -32.54 4.33 -16.34
N ALA A 170 -32.28 4.77 -17.57
CA ALA A 170 -31.07 5.51 -17.91
C ALA A 170 -31.10 6.95 -17.36
N LYS A 171 -32.29 7.50 -17.06
CA LYS A 171 -32.46 8.83 -16.45
C LYS A 171 -31.81 8.94 -15.07
N ALA A 172 -31.64 7.82 -14.36
CA ALA A 172 -30.98 7.79 -13.04
C ALA A 172 -29.43 7.78 -13.13
N VAL A 173 -28.85 7.55 -14.31
CA VAL A 173 -27.39 7.40 -14.47
C VAL A 173 -26.62 8.69 -14.19
N PRO A 174 -27.04 9.89 -14.64
CA PRO A 174 -26.34 11.13 -14.30
C PRO A 174 -26.20 11.34 -12.79
N ALA A 175 -27.28 11.12 -12.03
CA ALA A 175 -27.25 11.21 -10.57
C ALA A 175 -26.28 10.18 -9.94
N LEU A 176 -26.26 8.94 -10.45
CA LEU A 176 -25.30 7.92 -10.00
C LEU A 176 -23.85 8.31 -10.32
N LEU A 177 -23.58 8.94 -11.47
CA LEU A 177 -22.24 9.42 -11.81
C LEU A 177 -21.77 10.54 -10.87
N ASP A 178 -22.68 11.42 -10.45
CA ASP A 178 -22.40 12.44 -9.44
C ASP A 178 -22.13 11.82 -8.07
N GLU A 179 -22.90 10.81 -7.66
CA GLU A 179 -22.66 10.02 -6.45
C GLU A 179 -21.26 9.38 -6.46
N ILE A 180 -20.89 8.73 -7.55
CA ILE A 180 -19.56 8.10 -7.73
C ILE A 180 -18.45 9.15 -7.61
N THR A 181 -18.63 10.32 -8.22
CA THR A 181 -17.64 11.41 -8.19
C THR A 181 -17.45 11.95 -6.78
N LYS A 182 -18.55 12.25 -6.07
CA LYS A 182 -18.52 12.69 -4.66
C LYS A 182 -17.86 11.65 -3.76
N ALA A 183 -18.17 10.37 -3.95
CA ALA A 183 -17.57 9.27 -3.18
C ALA A 183 -16.06 9.16 -3.44
N TYR A 184 -15.63 9.26 -4.69
CA TYR A 184 -14.22 9.27 -5.07
C TYR A 184 -13.45 10.43 -4.44
N GLU A 185 -13.98 11.66 -4.49
CA GLU A 185 -13.34 12.81 -3.86
C GLU A 185 -13.22 12.67 -2.35
N LYS A 186 -14.27 12.16 -1.69
CA LYS A 186 -14.26 11.87 -0.26
C LYS A 186 -13.19 10.84 0.11
N ALA A 187 -13.09 9.74 -0.66
CA ALA A 187 -12.06 8.72 -0.47
C ALA A 187 -10.64 9.30 -0.69
N ARG A 188 -10.45 10.12 -1.73
CA ARG A 188 -9.19 10.79 -2.01
C ARG A 188 -8.75 11.73 -0.89
N ARG A 189 -9.67 12.54 -0.36
CA ARG A 189 -9.40 13.44 0.79
C ARG A 189 -8.99 12.64 2.03
N ARG A 190 -9.72 11.57 2.37
CA ARG A 190 -9.38 10.66 3.48
C ARG A 190 -7.98 10.06 3.32
N ALA A 191 -7.66 9.55 2.13
CA ALA A 191 -6.35 8.98 1.84
C ALA A 191 -5.22 10.02 1.95
N ALA A 192 -5.45 11.25 1.48
CA ALA A 192 -4.49 12.34 1.62
C ALA A 192 -4.23 12.71 3.09
N THR A 193 -5.28 12.85 3.89
CA THR A 193 -5.17 13.12 5.34
C THR A 193 -4.44 11.99 6.06
N ALA A 194 -4.80 10.73 5.79
CA ALA A 194 -4.12 9.57 6.39
C ALA A 194 -2.62 9.53 6.05
N ARG A 195 -2.25 9.85 4.79
CA ARG A 195 -0.86 9.97 4.38
C ARG A 195 -0.13 11.11 5.09
N ARG A 196 -0.79 12.27 5.26
CA ARG A 196 -0.22 13.42 5.98
C ARG A 196 0.07 13.07 7.44
N VAL A 197 -0.92 12.52 8.16
CA VAL A 197 -0.77 12.07 9.55
C VAL A 197 0.32 11.01 9.68
N LYS A 198 0.40 10.05 8.76
CA LYS A 198 1.46 9.03 8.76
C LYS A 198 2.85 9.66 8.59
N ARG A 199 2.99 10.67 7.71
CA ARG A 199 4.26 11.39 7.51
C ARG A 199 4.64 12.24 8.72
N GLU A 200 3.70 12.98 9.28
CA GLU A 200 3.89 13.78 10.51
C GLU A 200 4.34 12.88 11.68
N ARG A 201 3.65 11.76 11.92
CA ARG A 201 4.05 10.78 12.95
C ARG A 201 5.44 10.19 12.71
N ALA A 202 5.80 9.90 11.45
CA ALA A 202 7.13 9.39 11.12
C ALA A 202 8.22 10.45 11.33
N ALA A 203 7.94 11.71 11.00
CA ALA A 203 8.84 12.83 11.27
C ALA A 203 9.01 13.05 12.78
N TRP A 204 7.93 13.00 13.55
CA TRP A 204 7.95 13.07 15.01
C TRP A 204 8.85 11.99 15.62
N ARG A 205 8.64 10.71 15.25
CA ARG A 205 9.47 9.60 15.76
C ARG A 205 10.96 9.76 15.43
N ARG A 206 11.28 10.30 14.25
CA ARG A 206 12.68 10.59 13.89
C ARG A 206 13.24 11.73 14.73
N GLY A 207 12.46 12.79 14.95
CA GLY A 207 12.82 13.90 15.83
C GLY A 207 13.11 13.43 17.25
N GLU A 208 12.25 12.60 17.84
CA GLU A 208 12.46 11.96 19.15
C GLU A 208 13.79 11.20 19.22
N ALA A 209 14.09 10.36 18.21
CA ALA A 209 15.35 9.62 18.17
C ALA A 209 16.58 10.55 18.12
N LEU A 210 16.47 11.68 17.40
CA LEU A 210 17.54 12.67 17.33
C LEU A 210 17.74 13.41 18.68
N LEU A 211 16.66 13.72 19.39
CA LEU A 211 16.75 14.31 20.74
C LEU A 211 17.28 13.30 21.76
N ALA A 212 16.89 12.02 21.65
CA ALA A 212 17.38 10.95 22.51
C ALA A 212 18.91 10.78 22.40
N ASP A 213 19.49 10.96 21.21
CA ASP A 213 20.94 10.97 21.03
C ASP A 213 21.63 12.08 21.84
N VAL A 214 21.06 13.28 21.88
CA VAL A 214 21.59 14.41 22.68
C VAL A 214 21.46 14.09 24.17
N ARG A 215 20.29 13.63 24.61
CA ARG A 215 20.04 13.22 26.01
C ARG A 215 21.03 12.15 26.47
N ARG A 216 21.31 11.15 25.63
CA ARG A 216 22.28 10.10 25.94
C ARG A 216 23.68 10.65 26.25
N TRP A 217 24.12 11.71 25.56
CA TRP A 217 25.41 12.34 25.86
C TRP A 217 25.37 13.15 27.15
N LEU A 218 24.26 13.83 27.42
CA LEU A 218 24.02 14.54 28.68
C LEU A 218 24.02 13.57 29.87
N ASP A 219 23.29 12.45 29.78
CA ASP A 219 23.24 11.41 30.82
C ASP A 219 24.61 10.80 31.11
N LYS A 220 25.40 10.54 30.05
CA LYS A 220 26.79 10.08 30.21
C LYS A 220 27.66 11.10 30.92
N ALA A 221 27.44 12.39 30.65
CA ALA A 221 28.16 13.46 31.33
C ALA A 221 27.78 13.56 32.81
N LEU A 222 26.49 13.50 33.14
CA LEU A 222 25.98 13.49 34.51
C LEU A 222 26.53 12.29 35.31
N LEU A 223 26.53 11.10 34.71
CA LEU A 223 27.10 9.92 35.35
C LEU A 223 28.61 10.07 35.60
N ALA A 224 29.34 10.61 34.62
CA ALA A 224 30.77 10.84 34.75
C ALA A 224 31.09 11.93 35.79
N GLU A 225 30.29 12.99 35.86
CA GLU A 225 30.40 14.01 36.91
C GLU A 225 30.21 13.40 38.30
N SER A 226 29.11 12.66 38.50
CA SER A 226 28.79 12.00 39.77
C SER A 226 29.93 11.08 40.23
N LYS A 227 30.46 10.24 39.32
CA LYS A 227 31.64 9.40 39.61
C LYS A 227 32.89 10.20 39.93
N GLY A 228 33.08 11.34 39.26
CA GLY A 228 34.18 12.26 39.52
C GLY A 228 34.14 12.84 40.93
N LEU A 229 32.95 13.28 41.37
CA LEU A 229 32.73 13.81 42.71
C LEU A 229 32.90 12.75 43.80
N GLN A 230 32.45 11.51 43.56
CA GLN A 230 32.69 10.38 44.47
C GLN A 230 34.16 9.97 44.56
N ALA A 231 34.94 10.20 43.50
CA ALA A 231 36.36 9.84 43.43
C ALA A 231 37.30 10.97 43.88
N THR A 232 36.82 12.01 44.55
CA THR A 232 37.61 13.19 44.97
C THR A 232 38.83 12.85 45.83
N ALA A 233 38.75 11.81 46.67
CA ALA A 233 39.88 11.29 47.43
C ALA A 233 40.99 10.65 46.56
N ARG A 234 40.70 10.39 45.28
CA ARG A 234 41.64 9.84 44.28
C ARG A 234 41.77 10.81 43.11
N PRO A 235 42.63 11.84 43.22
CA PRO A 235 42.64 12.97 42.29
C PRO A 235 42.77 12.59 40.81
N ARG A 236 43.62 11.60 40.50
CA ARG A 236 43.76 11.09 39.12
C ARG A 236 42.44 10.56 38.57
N SER A 237 41.72 9.74 39.35
CA SER A 237 40.43 9.18 38.96
C SER A 237 39.35 10.26 38.82
N ALA A 238 39.25 11.18 39.78
CA ALA A 238 38.31 12.31 39.70
C ALA A 238 38.54 13.15 38.44
N THR A 239 39.79 13.52 38.15
CA THR A 239 40.16 14.24 36.93
C THR A 239 39.78 13.47 35.66
N THR A 240 40.04 12.15 35.60
CA THR A 240 39.67 11.32 34.45
C THR A 240 38.16 11.32 34.20
N TYR A 241 37.36 11.17 35.24
CA TYR A 241 35.90 11.18 35.13
C TYR A 241 35.35 12.54 34.71
N LEU A 242 35.78 13.63 35.35
CA LEU A 242 35.31 14.98 35.03
C LEU A 242 35.72 15.42 33.61
N ASN A 243 36.93 15.06 33.15
CA ASN A 243 37.32 15.27 31.76
C ASN A 243 36.52 14.37 30.79
N GLY A 244 36.13 13.17 31.23
CA GLY A 244 35.16 12.33 30.52
C GLY A 244 33.79 12.99 30.36
N ALA A 245 33.31 13.68 31.40
CA ALA A 245 32.07 14.44 31.36
C ALA A 245 32.15 15.59 30.33
N ILE A 246 33.20 16.42 30.36
CA ILE A 246 33.42 17.49 29.37
C ILE A 246 33.44 16.95 27.93
N ARG A 247 34.12 15.81 27.69
CA ARG A 247 34.13 15.18 26.36
C ARG A 247 32.74 14.73 25.91
N SER A 248 31.93 14.22 26.82
CA SER A 248 30.55 13.80 26.53
C SER A 248 29.66 15.01 26.24
N LEU A 249 29.77 16.07 27.04
CA LEU A 249 29.05 17.34 26.84
C LEU A 249 29.38 17.96 25.49
N ARG A 250 30.67 18.05 25.12
CA ARG A 250 31.07 18.56 23.79
C ARG A 250 30.48 17.77 22.63
N ARG A 251 30.26 16.45 22.80
CA ARG A 251 29.59 15.62 21.78
C ARG A 251 28.09 15.89 21.73
N GLY A 252 27.45 16.04 22.89
CA GLY A 252 26.05 16.46 22.99
C GLY A 252 25.81 17.83 22.36
N GLU A 253 26.65 18.81 22.70
CA GLU A 253 26.63 20.18 22.19
C GLU A 253 26.77 20.23 20.66
N LYS A 254 27.79 19.57 20.09
CA LYS A 254 27.96 19.48 18.64
C LYS A 254 26.74 18.88 17.93
N LYS A 255 26.13 17.85 18.55
CA LYS A 255 24.91 17.24 18.02
C LYS A 255 23.73 18.20 18.12
N ALA A 256 23.58 18.91 19.24
CA ALA A 256 22.52 19.88 19.45
C ALA A 256 22.58 21.03 18.42
N ILE A 257 23.76 21.64 18.24
CA ILE A 257 24.03 22.67 17.23
C ILE A 257 23.69 22.16 15.82
N SER A 258 24.13 20.93 15.49
CA SER A 258 23.80 20.31 14.20
C SER A 258 22.29 20.12 14.01
N LEU A 259 21.55 19.79 15.06
CA LEU A 259 20.09 19.66 15.01
C LEU A 259 19.40 21.02 14.87
N HIS A 260 19.89 22.04 15.58
CA HIS A 260 19.38 23.40 15.53
C HIS A 260 19.43 23.98 14.11
N GLN A 261 20.52 23.72 13.40
CA GLN A 261 20.74 24.13 12.01
C GLN A 261 20.00 23.25 10.99
N SER A 262 19.50 22.07 11.39
CA SER A 262 18.86 21.13 10.48
C SER A 262 17.36 21.37 10.35
N SER A 263 16.81 21.13 9.16
CA SER A 263 15.36 21.03 8.93
C SER A 263 14.77 19.67 9.32
N ARG A 264 15.60 18.77 9.90
CA ARG A 264 15.21 17.40 10.23
C ARG A 264 14.41 17.30 11.52
N LEU A 265 14.56 18.28 12.41
CA LEU A 265 13.81 18.36 13.66
C LEU A 265 12.47 19.08 13.41
N PRO A 266 11.31 18.48 13.77
CA PRO A 266 10.03 19.16 13.76
C PRO A 266 10.09 20.49 14.52
N LYS A 267 9.38 21.52 14.03
CA LYS A 267 9.43 22.87 14.63
C LYS A 267 8.96 22.85 16.08
N GLU A 268 7.99 22.00 16.38
CA GLU A 268 7.39 21.79 17.69
C GLU A 268 8.38 21.20 18.71
N MET A 269 9.46 20.57 18.25
CA MET A 269 10.50 19.97 19.10
C MET A 269 11.69 20.90 19.37
N LYS A 270 11.75 22.07 18.72
CA LYS A 270 12.82 23.04 18.95
C LYS A 270 12.92 23.53 20.40
N PRO A 271 11.81 23.78 21.13
CA PRO A 271 11.88 24.14 22.55
C PRO A 271 12.54 23.06 23.41
N ASP A 272 12.29 21.78 23.13
CA ASP A 272 12.93 20.68 23.87
C ASP A 272 14.43 20.59 23.57
N LEU A 273 14.84 20.86 22.32
CA LEU A 273 16.27 20.98 21.99
C LEU A 273 16.93 22.14 22.75
N ALA A 274 16.28 23.32 22.80
CA ALA A 274 16.80 24.49 23.51
C ALA A 274 17.01 24.21 25.01
N ARG A 275 16.05 23.51 25.65
CA ARG A 275 16.20 23.08 27.05
C ARG A 275 17.40 22.14 27.25
N LEU A 276 17.66 21.24 26.29
CA LEU A 276 18.83 20.35 26.36
C LEU A 276 20.13 21.14 26.16
N GLU A 277 20.14 22.15 25.30
CA GLU A 277 21.28 23.05 25.10
C GLU A 277 21.62 23.81 26.38
N GLU A 278 20.62 24.38 27.05
CA GLU A 278 20.76 25.05 28.35
C GLU A 278 21.33 24.10 29.42
N GLN A 279 20.76 22.89 29.56
CA GLN A 279 21.26 21.89 30.50
C GLN A 279 22.71 21.46 30.21
N ILE A 280 23.09 21.40 28.93
CA ILE A 280 24.48 21.12 28.53
C ILE A 280 25.39 22.26 28.99
N ILE A 281 25.00 23.52 28.76
CA ILE A 281 25.77 24.71 29.15
C ILE A 281 25.96 24.74 30.67
N ASP A 282 24.88 24.58 31.45
CA ASP A 282 24.93 24.56 32.90
C ASP A 282 25.88 23.48 33.42
N LEU A 283 25.78 22.28 32.85
CA LEU A 283 26.63 21.17 33.24
C LEU A 283 28.10 21.38 32.82
N GLN A 284 28.35 22.03 31.68
CA GLN A 284 29.69 22.41 31.23
C GLN A 284 30.35 23.38 32.24
N VAL A 285 29.61 24.39 32.70
CA VAL A 285 30.08 25.34 33.72
C VAL A 285 30.39 24.60 35.01
N ARG A 286 29.42 23.84 35.54
CA ARG A 286 29.55 23.11 36.82
C ARG A 286 30.73 22.15 36.86
N VAL A 287 30.88 21.27 35.85
CA VAL A 287 32.00 20.30 35.78
C VAL A 287 33.35 21.00 35.73
N ARG A 288 33.46 22.14 35.03
CA ARG A 288 34.71 22.92 34.99
C ARG A 288 35.05 23.55 36.33
N LEU A 289 34.05 24.04 37.07
CA LEU A 289 34.27 24.57 38.42
C LEU A 289 34.73 23.47 39.38
N HIS A 290 34.22 22.24 39.26
CA HIS A 290 34.74 21.09 40.01
C HIS A 290 36.21 20.77 39.68
N LEU A 291 36.58 20.79 38.40
CA LEU A 291 37.98 20.60 37.99
C LEU A 291 38.87 21.73 38.48
N ALA A 292 38.45 22.98 38.34
CA ALA A 292 39.17 24.14 38.83
C ALA A 292 39.47 24.00 40.33
N SER A 293 38.44 23.73 41.15
CA SER A 293 38.60 23.49 42.59
C SER A 293 39.62 22.39 42.89
N LEU A 294 39.55 21.24 42.19
CA LEU A 294 40.49 20.13 42.37
C LEU A 294 41.94 20.54 42.05
N TYR A 295 42.17 21.32 40.99
CA TYR A 295 43.50 21.79 40.62
C TYR A 295 44.03 22.88 41.56
N THR A 296 43.16 23.74 42.09
CA THR A 296 43.51 24.73 43.11
C THR A 296 44.04 24.08 44.38
N VAL A 297 43.34 23.04 44.88
CA VAL A 297 43.76 22.28 46.07
C VAL A 297 45.12 21.61 45.85
N ARG A 298 45.44 21.25 44.61
CA ARG A 298 46.73 20.64 44.24
C ARG A 298 47.85 21.64 43.99
N GLY A 299 47.59 22.94 44.14
CA GLY A 299 48.55 24.01 43.87
C GLY A 299 48.83 24.25 42.37
N SER A 300 48.02 23.69 41.47
CA SER A 300 48.18 23.84 40.01
C SER A 300 47.30 25.00 39.50
N TYR A 301 47.63 26.22 39.92
CA TYR A 301 46.79 27.40 39.71
C TYR A 301 46.61 27.75 38.22
N GLY A 302 47.65 27.61 37.39
CA GLY A 302 47.53 27.87 35.95
C GLY A 302 46.51 26.95 35.26
N THR A 303 46.49 25.66 35.65
CA THR A 303 45.49 24.72 35.14
C THR A 303 44.09 25.01 35.71
N ALA A 304 44.00 25.38 36.99
CA ALA A 304 42.73 25.77 37.61
C ALA A 304 42.11 27.00 36.90
N LEU A 305 42.90 28.03 36.63
CA LEU A 305 42.48 29.22 35.86
C LEU A 305 41.99 28.86 34.45
N ALA A 306 42.66 27.93 33.77
CA ALA A 306 42.24 27.48 32.45
C ALA A 306 40.82 26.87 32.47
N TYR A 307 40.48 26.08 33.50
CA TYR A 307 39.13 25.52 33.65
C TYR A 307 38.09 26.58 34.01
N VAL A 308 38.40 27.53 34.91
CA VAL A 308 37.46 28.61 35.27
C VAL A 308 37.21 29.54 34.09
N ASN A 309 38.24 29.95 33.37
CA ASN A 309 38.07 30.75 32.15
C ASN A 309 37.28 29.97 31.09
N GLY A 310 37.50 28.65 31.02
CA GLY A 310 36.69 27.77 30.20
C GLY A 310 35.22 27.70 30.62
N ALA A 311 34.87 27.94 31.88
CA ALA A 311 33.49 28.01 32.37
C ALA A 311 32.88 29.38 32.03
N LEU A 312 33.62 30.47 32.27
CA LEU A 312 33.24 31.84 31.91
C LEU A 312 33.06 32.04 30.39
N ALA A 313 33.71 31.23 29.56
CA ALA A 313 33.47 31.23 28.12
C ALA A 313 32.06 30.76 27.73
N TYR A 314 31.42 29.93 28.56
CA TYR A 314 30.03 29.49 28.36
C TYR A 314 29.03 30.45 29.00
N ASP A 315 29.34 30.93 30.21
CA ASP A 315 28.53 31.90 30.94
C ASP A 315 29.43 32.99 31.54
N PRO A 316 29.66 34.10 30.83
CA PRO A 316 30.54 35.18 31.28
C PRO A 316 30.07 35.87 32.56
N ALA A 317 28.77 35.83 32.84
CA ALA A 317 28.16 36.45 34.02
C ALA A 317 28.06 35.47 35.20
N ASN A 318 28.61 34.26 35.08
CA ASN A 318 28.48 33.25 36.13
C ASN A 318 29.20 33.68 37.42
N GLU A 319 28.42 34.08 38.42
CA GLU A 319 28.96 34.56 39.70
C GLU A 319 29.88 33.54 40.39
N GLN A 320 29.53 32.26 40.34
CA GLN A 320 30.34 31.19 40.95
C GLN A 320 31.69 31.04 40.25
N ALA A 321 31.72 31.15 38.92
CA ALA A 321 32.96 31.10 38.15
C ALA A 321 33.83 32.33 38.37
N LEU A 322 33.24 33.53 38.41
CA LEU A 322 33.95 34.77 38.74
C LEU A 322 34.56 34.70 40.14
N ALA A 323 33.80 34.26 41.14
CA ALA A 323 34.28 34.07 42.51
C ALA A 323 35.35 32.96 42.62
N ALA A 324 35.22 31.88 41.83
CA ALA A 324 36.25 30.85 41.76
C ALA A 324 37.57 31.40 41.17
N ARG A 325 37.48 32.23 40.12
CA ARG A 325 38.65 32.87 39.50
C ARG A 325 39.41 33.73 40.51
N ALA A 326 38.72 34.64 41.19
CA ALA A 326 39.32 35.53 42.18
C ALA A 326 40.07 34.75 43.28
N ARG A 327 39.43 33.71 43.83
CA ARG A 327 40.05 32.84 44.86
C ARG A 327 41.31 32.13 44.36
N ILE A 328 41.36 31.74 43.08
CA ILE A 328 42.53 31.08 42.48
C ILE A 328 43.67 32.07 42.29
N GLU A 329 43.38 33.27 41.81
CA GLU A 329 44.36 34.34 41.61
C GLU A 329 44.98 34.76 42.96
N GLU A 330 44.16 34.91 44.00
CA GLU A 330 44.62 35.18 45.36
C GLU A 330 45.52 34.05 45.91
N ALA A 331 45.10 32.79 45.78
CA ALA A 331 45.89 31.65 46.24
C ALA A 331 47.24 31.54 45.50
N ALA A 332 47.27 31.86 44.20
CA ALA A 332 48.49 31.88 43.40
C ALA A 332 49.47 32.97 43.88
N ALA A 333 48.96 34.17 44.21
CA ALA A 333 49.77 35.27 44.73
C ALA A 333 50.37 34.98 46.12
N VAL A 334 49.60 34.36 47.02
CA VAL A 334 50.09 33.96 48.34
C VAL A 334 51.16 32.87 48.23
N SER A 335 50.98 31.91 47.32
CA SER A 335 51.95 30.83 47.10
C SER A 335 53.29 31.35 46.57
N SER A 336 53.31 32.36 45.69
CA SER A 336 54.56 32.91 45.15
C SER A 336 55.32 33.75 46.19
N ALA A 337 54.62 34.52 47.04
CA ALA A 337 55.23 35.30 48.12
C ALA A 337 55.94 34.43 49.17
N ARG A 338 55.41 33.24 49.47
CA ARG A 338 55.97 32.32 50.48
C ARG A 338 57.32 31.71 50.09
N TRP A 339 57.63 31.62 48.79
CA TRP A 339 58.93 31.15 48.30
C TRP A 339 59.96 32.28 48.18
N GLY A 340 59.53 33.50 47.83
CA GLY A 340 60.41 34.68 47.80
C GLY A 340 60.97 35.04 49.18
N GLY A 341 60.18 34.87 50.25
CA GLY A 341 60.62 35.17 51.62
C GLY A 341 61.60 34.16 52.24
N ARG A 342 61.86 33.01 51.61
CA ARG A 342 62.74 31.95 52.16
C ARG A 342 64.19 32.03 51.66
N PHE A 343 64.47 32.87 50.66
CA PHE A 343 65.82 33.10 50.14
C PHE A 343 66.45 34.42 50.62
N PHE A 344 65.73 35.21 51.41
CA PHE A 344 66.19 36.49 51.97
C PHE A 344 66.21 36.49 53.51
N ARG A 345 66.50 35.34 54.13
CA ARG A 345 66.80 35.26 55.57
C ARG A 345 68.12 34.55 55.80
#